data_AF-A0A5C7TD50-F1
#
_entry.id   AF-A0A5C7TD50-F1
#
_cell.length_a   1.000
_cell.length_b   1.000
_cell.length_c   1.000
_cell.angle_alpha   90.00
_cell.angle_beta   90.00
_cell.angle_gamma   90.00
#
_symmetry.space_group_name_H-M   'P 1'
#
loop_
_entity.id
_entity.type
_entity.pdbx_description
1 polymer ?
#
loop_
_entity_poly.entity_id
_entity_poly.type
_entity_poly.pdbx_seq_one_letter_code
_entity_poly.pdbx_strand_id
1 'polypeptide(L)'
;MVKLSEVPAGALMVCEIFHLFEHTGIYIGDGQIVELQGTGLIRSVSTGRFMQNRSGEELLVACDSRGKPFANTAAAERAVSQIFTFQSYDLISNNCHRFCVHCLTGRSWPVTSFFDLRQVLEQQLRQEMRFERVQLHR
;
A
#
# COMPACT_ATOMS: atom_id res chain seq x y z
N MET A 1 4.39 5.40 15.96
CA MET A 1 2.93 5.53 15.67
C MET A 1 2.69 6.88 15.00
N VAL A 2 1.97 6.88 13.87
CA VAL A 2 1.71 8.06 13.00
C VAL A 2 0.21 8.35 12.98
N LYS A 3 -0.23 9.61 13.08
CA LYS A 3 -1.66 9.93 12.97
C LYS A 3 -2.09 9.85 11.51
N LEU A 4 -3.28 9.32 11.22
CA LEU A 4 -3.79 9.27 9.83
C LEU A 4 -3.83 10.66 9.17
N SER A 5 -4.10 11.72 9.93
CA SER A 5 -4.09 13.11 9.44
C SER A 5 -2.71 13.62 8.99
N GLU A 6 -1.64 12.94 9.41
CA GLU A 6 -0.24 13.26 9.06
C GLU A 6 0.27 12.37 7.92
N VAL A 7 -0.50 11.37 7.49
CA VAL A 7 -0.14 10.49 6.37
C VAL A 7 -0.43 11.22 5.05
N PRO A 8 0.58 11.49 4.22
CA PRO A 8 0.38 12.15 2.93
C PRO A 8 -0.26 11.23 1.89
N ALA A 9 -1.02 11.81 0.95
CA ALA A 9 -1.48 11.08 -0.22
C ALA A 9 -0.30 10.50 -1.02
N GLY A 10 -0.51 9.30 -1.55
CA GLY A 10 0.51 8.49 -2.22
C GLY A 10 1.30 7.59 -1.27
N ALA A 11 0.98 7.58 0.03
CA ALA A 11 1.67 6.74 1.01
C ALA A 11 1.36 5.25 0.80
N LEU A 12 2.39 4.42 0.98
CA LEU A 12 2.23 2.97 1.03
C LEU A 12 1.63 2.55 2.37
N MET A 13 0.45 1.92 2.30
CA MET A 13 -0.28 1.38 3.45
C MET A 13 -0.21 -0.14 3.45
N VAL A 14 -0.15 -0.72 4.64
CA VAL A 14 -0.09 -2.17 4.84
C VAL A 14 -1.04 -2.57 5.97
N CYS A 15 -1.72 -3.69 5.83
CA CYS A 15 -2.32 -4.39 6.96
C CYS A 15 -1.91 -5.85 6.93
N GLU A 16 -1.80 -6.47 8.10
CA GLU A 16 -1.59 -7.91 8.20
C GLU A 16 -2.89 -8.66 7.89
N ILE A 17 -2.75 -9.93 7.52
CA ILE A 17 -3.81 -10.93 7.31
C ILE A 17 -3.42 -12.15 8.14
N PHE A 18 -4.11 -12.35 9.26
CA PHE A 18 -3.93 -13.48 10.18
C PHE A 18 -2.46 -13.69 10.62
N HIS A 19 -1.64 -12.64 10.65
CA HIS A 19 -0.19 -12.68 10.95
C HIS A 19 0.66 -13.55 10.00
N LEU A 20 0.11 -14.00 8.87
CA LEU A 20 0.82 -14.82 7.88
C LEU A 20 1.07 -14.10 6.57
N PHE A 21 0.21 -13.15 6.20
CA PHE A 21 0.31 -12.43 4.93
C PHE A 21 0.08 -10.94 5.13
N GLU A 22 0.55 -10.14 4.20
CA GLU A 22 0.33 -8.69 4.17
C GLU A 22 -0.55 -8.32 2.98
N HIS A 23 -1.34 -7.27 3.15
CA HIS A 23 -2.05 -6.62 2.06
C HIS A 23 -1.64 -5.18 1.96
N THR A 24 -1.31 -4.73 0.75
CA THR A 24 -0.82 -3.38 0.50
C THR A 24 -1.76 -2.55 -0.36
N GLY A 25 -1.78 -1.25 -0.12
CA GLY A 25 -2.52 -0.27 -0.89
C GLY A 25 -1.87 1.10 -0.88
N ILE A 26 -2.39 2.01 -1.70
CA ILE A 26 -1.92 3.40 -1.78
C ILE A 26 -2.95 4.30 -1.13
N TYR A 27 -2.56 5.03 -0.09
CA TYR A 27 -3.40 6.05 0.52
C TYR A 27 -3.60 7.22 -0.44
N ILE A 28 -4.83 7.70 -0.61
CA ILE A 28 -5.14 8.80 -1.53
C ILE A 28 -5.74 10.03 -0.82
N GLY A 29 -5.69 10.07 0.51
CA GLY A 29 -6.32 11.11 1.32
C GLY A 29 -7.70 10.71 1.84
N ASP A 30 -8.25 11.52 2.74
CA ASP A 30 -9.62 11.41 3.28
C ASP A 30 -10.02 10.00 3.77
N GLY A 31 -9.06 9.30 4.38
CA GLY A 31 -9.30 7.95 4.89
C GLY A 31 -9.52 6.89 3.81
N GLN A 32 -9.15 7.17 2.56
CA GLN A 32 -9.31 6.27 1.42
C GLN A 32 -7.98 5.64 0.99
N ILE A 33 -8.02 4.35 0.68
CA ILE A 33 -6.91 3.56 0.18
C ILE A 33 -7.34 2.89 -1.12
N VAL A 34 -6.51 2.97 -2.16
CA VAL A 34 -6.68 2.20 -3.39
C VAL A 34 -5.97 0.86 -3.24
N GLU A 35 -6.70 -0.21 -3.52
CA GLU A 35 -6.21 -1.58 -3.50
C GLU A 35 -6.54 -2.32 -4.80
N LEU A 36 -5.66 -3.25 -5.18
CA LEU A 36 -6.00 -4.32 -6.12
C LEU A 36 -6.62 -5.48 -5.32
N GLN A 37 -7.90 -5.73 -5.53
CA GLN A 37 -8.62 -6.84 -4.90
C GLN A 37 -8.27 -8.17 -5.60
N GLY A 38 -8.37 -9.29 -4.88
CA GLY A 38 -8.12 -10.64 -5.44
C GLY A 38 -9.03 -11.07 -6.60
N THR A 39 -10.10 -10.30 -6.90
CA THR A 39 -10.91 -10.45 -8.13
C THR A 39 -10.27 -9.80 -9.36
N GLY A 40 -9.19 -9.04 -9.19
CA GLY A 40 -8.56 -8.23 -10.23
C GLY A 40 -9.09 -6.80 -10.32
N LEU A 41 -10.14 -6.44 -9.58
CA LEU A 41 -10.68 -5.09 -9.56
C LEU A 41 -9.78 -4.16 -8.74
N ILE A 42 -9.41 -3.02 -9.32
CA ILE A 42 -8.82 -1.90 -8.58
C ILE A 42 -9.93 -1.00 -8.06
N ARG A 43 -9.95 -0.78 -6.74
CA ARG A 43 -11.01 -0.03 -6.05
C ARG A 43 -10.45 0.86 -4.96
N SER A 44 -11.17 1.94 -4.67
CA SER A 44 -10.95 2.74 -3.46
C SER A 44 -11.83 2.23 -2.33
N VAL A 45 -11.27 2.09 -1.14
CA VAL A 45 -11.95 1.64 0.07
C VAL A 45 -11.51 2.49 1.27
N SER A 46 -12.38 2.62 2.28
CA SER A 46 -12.00 3.25 3.54
C SER A 46 -10.92 2.45 4.27
N THR A 47 -10.15 3.10 5.14
CA THR A 47 -9.17 2.43 6.03
C THR A 47 -9.78 1.26 6.80
N GLY A 48 -11.01 1.42 7.33
CA GLY A 48 -11.73 0.36 8.03
C GLY A 48 -12.03 -0.84 7.12
N ARG A 49 -12.48 -0.60 5.88
CA ARG A 49 -12.76 -1.68 4.91
C ARG A 49 -11.49 -2.33 4.37
N PHE A 50 -10.39 -1.57 4.28
CA PHE A 50 -9.07 -2.10 3.95
C PHE A 50 -8.56 -3.11 4.99
N MET A 51 -8.95 -3.00 6.26
CA MET A 51 -8.57 -3.99 7.30
C MET A 51 -9.62 -5.10 7.51
N GLN A 52 -10.83 -4.93 6.97
CA GLN A 52 -11.96 -5.82 7.24
C GLN A 52 -11.67 -7.26 6.76
N ASN A 53 -12.03 -8.25 7.59
CA ASN A 53 -11.85 -9.70 7.33
C ASN A 53 -10.39 -10.17 7.15
N ARG A 54 -9.42 -9.41 7.68
CA ARG A 54 -7.98 -9.67 7.55
C ARG A 54 -7.29 -9.75 8.92
N SER A 55 -7.92 -10.32 9.94
CA SER A 55 -7.54 -10.22 11.39
C SER A 55 -7.51 -8.80 11.99
N GLY A 56 -7.31 -7.75 11.19
CA GLY A 56 -7.89 -6.42 11.41
C GLY A 56 -7.39 -5.59 12.59
N GLU A 57 -6.22 -5.85 13.16
CA GLU A 57 -5.80 -5.10 14.35
C GLU A 57 -4.98 -3.84 14.05
N GLU A 58 -4.17 -3.84 12.99
CA GLU A 58 -3.21 -2.76 12.73
C GLU A 58 -3.16 -2.34 11.26
N LEU A 59 -3.37 -1.04 11.03
CA LEU A 59 -2.97 -0.36 9.81
C LEU A 59 -1.55 0.17 10.01
N LEU A 60 -0.66 -0.13 9.08
CA LEU A 60 0.72 0.32 9.06
C LEU A 60 0.94 1.25 7.86
N VAL A 61 1.86 2.18 8.02
CA VAL A 61 2.39 3.02 6.93
C VAL A 61 3.88 2.76 6.79
N ALA A 62 4.36 2.63 5.55
CA ALA A 62 5.80 2.54 5.31
C ALA A 62 6.46 3.91 5.53
N CYS A 63 7.54 3.96 6.29
CA CYS A 63 8.31 5.16 6.62
C CYS A 63 9.81 4.95 6.41
N ASP A 64 10.54 6.04 6.13
CA ASP A 64 12.00 6.06 6.15
C ASP A 64 12.55 5.91 7.57
N SER A 65 13.87 5.83 7.71
CA SER A 65 14.55 5.71 9.01
C SER A 65 14.31 6.88 9.97
N ARG A 66 13.77 8.00 9.49
CA ARG A 66 13.39 9.19 10.28
C ARG A 66 11.88 9.25 10.57
N GLY A 67 11.13 8.21 10.21
CA GLY A 67 9.68 8.16 10.42
C GLY A 67 8.87 8.94 9.39
N LYS A 68 9.47 9.37 8.28
CA LYS A 68 8.74 10.06 7.20
C LYS A 68 8.06 9.04 6.29
N PRO A 69 6.73 9.12 6.05
CA PRO A 69 6.04 8.18 5.16
C PRO A 69 6.61 8.14 3.74
N PHE A 70 6.72 6.93 3.18
CA PHE A 70 7.03 6.68 1.79
C PHE A 70 5.84 7.03 0.92
N ALA A 71 5.85 8.25 0.40
CA ALA A 71 4.76 8.79 -0.39
C ALA A 71 5.27 9.74 -1.48
N ASN A 72 4.54 9.79 -2.60
CA ASN A 72 4.64 10.88 -3.57
C ASN A 72 3.30 11.10 -4.28
N THR A 73 3.03 12.34 -4.68
CA THR A 73 1.75 12.71 -5.33
C THR A 73 1.49 11.89 -6.59
N ALA A 74 2.53 11.61 -7.38
CA ALA A 74 2.40 10.83 -8.60
C ALA A 74 1.94 9.38 -8.33
N ALA A 75 2.22 8.83 -7.13
CA ALA A 75 1.71 7.53 -6.72
C ALA A 75 0.20 7.56 -6.45
N ALA A 76 -0.29 8.63 -5.83
CA ALA A 76 -1.74 8.82 -5.66
C ALA A 76 -2.42 8.97 -7.02
N GLU A 77 -1.87 9.78 -7.93
CA GLU A 77 -2.41 9.98 -9.28
C GLU A 77 -2.46 8.67 -10.07
N ARG A 78 -1.37 7.89 -10.07
CA ARG A 78 -1.33 6.56 -10.72
C ARG A 78 -2.33 5.59 -10.11
N ALA A 79 -2.48 5.58 -8.80
CA ALA A 79 -3.45 4.71 -8.13
C ALA A 79 -4.90 5.11 -8.50
N VAL A 80 -5.21 6.41 -8.44
CA VAL A 80 -6.54 6.95 -8.80
C VAL A 80 -6.89 6.68 -10.26
N SER A 81 -5.94 6.86 -11.18
CA SER A 81 -6.15 6.63 -12.62
C SER A 81 -6.54 5.20 -12.99
N GLN A 82 -6.28 4.23 -12.10
CA GLN A 82 -6.57 2.82 -12.31
C GLN A 82 -7.85 2.35 -11.61
N ILE A 83 -8.53 3.20 -10.82
CA ILE A 83 -9.79 2.83 -10.16
C ILE A 83 -10.82 2.40 -11.22
N PHE A 84 -11.58 1.34 -10.92
CA PHE A 84 -12.56 0.69 -11.81
C PHE A 84 -11.97 -0.03 -13.02
N THR A 85 -10.64 -0.17 -13.10
CA THR A 85 -10.02 -1.09 -14.06
C THR A 85 -9.94 -2.50 -13.49
N PHE A 86 -9.93 -3.48 -14.38
CA PHE A 86 -9.66 -4.87 -14.07
C PHE A 86 -8.30 -5.27 -14.60
N GLN A 87 -7.54 -5.96 -13.78
CA GLN A 87 -6.31 -6.62 -14.18
C GLN A 87 -6.46 -8.13 -13.97
N SER A 88 -5.87 -8.94 -14.85
CA SER A 88 -5.78 -10.38 -14.63
C SER A 88 -4.99 -10.63 -13.36
N TYR A 89 -5.67 -10.92 -12.25
CA TYR A 89 -5.06 -11.12 -10.94
C TYR A 89 -4.39 -12.49 -10.91
N ASP A 90 -3.15 -12.51 -10.44
CA ASP A 90 -2.37 -13.71 -10.22
C ASP A 90 -1.57 -13.46 -8.94
N LEU A 91 -1.70 -14.37 -7.97
CA LEU A 91 -1.01 -14.26 -6.68
C LEU A 91 0.51 -14.16 -6.84
N ILE A 92 1.06 -14.76 -7.89
CA ILE A 92 2.49 -14.81 -8.17
C ILE A 92 2.89 -13.62 -9.04
N SER A 93 2.17 -13.35 -10.13
CA SER A 93 2.59 -12.31 -11.07
C SER A 93 1.92 -10.98 -10.82
N ASN A 94 0.61 -10.87 -10.59
CA ASN A 94 -0.16 -9.62 -10.56
C ASN A 94 -0.97 -9.41 -9.27
N ASN A 95 -0.27 -9.13 -8.19
CA ASN A 95 -0.82 -8.97 -6.84
C ASN A 95 -0.86 -7.50 -6.37
N CYS A 96 -1.42 -7.27 -5.18
CA CYS A 96 -1.52 -5.94 -4.57
C CYS A 96 -0.16 -5.26 -4.32
N HIS A 97 0.90 -6.05 -4.12
CA HIS A 97 2.26 -5.55 -3.92
C HIS A 97 2.83 -4.96 -5.20
N ARG A 98 2.73 -5.69 -6.32
CA ARG A 98 3.18 -5.22 -7.63
C ARG A 98 2.47 -3.94 -8.05
N PHE A 99 1.15 -3.86 -7.80
CA PHE A 99 0.37 -2.65 -8.00
C PHE A 99 0.95 -1.46 -7.22
N CYS A 100 1.27 -1.63 -5.94
CA CYS A 100 1.83 -0.55 -5.12
C CYS A 100 3.23 -0.12 -5.57
N VAL A 101 4.09 -1.08 -5.96
CA VAL A 101 5.42 -0.78 -6.51
C VAL A 101 5.32 0.02 -7.82
N HIS A 102 4.39 -0.36 -8.71
CA HIS A 102 4.12 0.41 -9.93
C HIS A 102 3.65 1.83 -9.59
N CYS A 103 2.72 1.95 -8.64
CA CYS A 103 2.26 3.26 -8.20
C CYS A 103 3.40 4.10 -7.61
N LEU A 104 4.32 3.55 -6.81
CA LEU A 104 5.37 4.36 -6.18
C LEU A 104 6.51 4.73 -7.13
N THR A 105 6.89 3.82 -8.02
CA THR A 105 8.08 3.96 -8.88
C THR A 105 7.78 4.40 -10.31
N GLY A 106 6.52 4.28 -10.75
CA GLY A 106 6.13 4.45 -12.15
C GLY A 106 6.62 3.34 -13.08
N ARG A 107 7.20 2.27 -12.54
CA ARG A 107 7.78 1.15 -13.31
C ARG A 107 7.21 -0.18 -12.83
N SER A 108 7.06 -1.13 -13.74
CA SER A 108 6.68 -2.49 -13.39
C SER A 108 7.93 -3.28 -13.00
N TRP A 109 7.87 -3.95 -11.85
CA TRP A 109 8.91 -4.82 -11.33
C TRP A 109 8.33 -6.20 -11.00
N PRO A 110 9.11 -7.28 -11.11
CA PRO A 110 8.70 -8.59 -10.63
C PRO A 110 8.59 -8.55 -9.10
N VAL A 111 7.38 -8.71 -8.57
CA VAL A 111 7.06 -8.66 -7.14
C VAL A 111 6.03 -9.74 -6.85
N THR A 112 6.43 -10.76 -6.11
CA THR A 112 5.57 -11.92 -5.79
C THR A 112 5.13 -11.89 -4.32
N SER A 113 5.94 -11.29 -3.45
CA SER A 113 5.74 -11.27 -2.00
C SER A 113 5.93 -9.86 -1.41
N PHE A 114 5.54 -9.70 -0.15
CA PHE A 114 5.82 -8.49 0.62
C PHE A 114 7.33 -8.24 0.79
N PHE A 115 8.11 -9.31 0.92
CA PHE A 115 9.57 -9.23 0.94
C PHE A 115 10.13 -8.63 -0.36
N ASP A 116 9.65 -9.10 -1.52
CA ASP A 116 10.06 -8.56 -2.83
C ASP A 116 9.69 -7.07 -2.96
N LEU A 117 8.49 -6.69 -2.52
CA LEU A 117 8.04 -5.30 -2.52
C LEU A 117 9.01 -4.41 -1.74
N ARG A 118 9.37 -4.85 -0.53
CA ARG A 118 10.31 -4.12 0.32
C ARG A 118 11.65 -3.97 -0.39
N GLN A 119 12.23 -5.08 -0.86
CA GLN A 119 13.54 -5.04 -1.51
C GLN A 119 13.55 -4.11 -2.74
N VAL A 120 12.52 -4.20 -3.58
CA VAL A 120 12.42 -3.34 -4.77
C VAL A 120 12.30 -1.87 -4.38
N LEU A 121 11.42 -1.53 -3.44
CA LEU A 121 11.24 -0.13 -3.04
C LEU A 121 12.48 0.44 -2.35
N GLU A 122 13.12 -0.31 -1.46
CA GLU A 122 14.35 0.13 -0.78
C GLU A 122 15.48 0.36 -1.78
N GLN A 123 15.62 -0.50 -2.80
CA GLN A 123 16.60 -0.33 -3.87
C GLN A 123 16.27 0.87 -4.78
N GLN A 124 15.03 0.99 -5.25
CA GLN A 124 14.64 2.03 -6.20
C GLN A 124 14.61 3.42 -5.56
N LEU A 125 14.23 3.50 -4.29
CA LEU A 125 14.12 4.75 -3.54
C LEU A 125 15.38 5.08 -2.72
N ARG A 126 16.34 4.13 -2.65
CA ARG A 126 17.63 4.26 -1.93
C ARG A 126 17.44 4.62 -0.46
N GLN A 127 16.43 4.03 0.18
CA GLN A 127 16.05 4.31 1.56
C GLN A 127 15.53 3.02 2.19
N GLU A 128 15.97 2.72 3.41
CA GLU A 128 15.42 1.60 4.19
C GLU A 128 13.98 1.88 4.61
N MET A 129 13.15 0.83 4.65
CA MET A 129 11.76 0.92 5.05
C MET A 129 11.54 0.41 6.47
N ARG A 130 10.75 1.16 7.24
CA ARG A 130 10.15 0.73 8.50
C ARG A 130 8.63 0.82 8.37
N PHE A 131 7.91 0.08 9.20
CA PHE A 131 6.45 0.09 9.20
C PHE A 131 5.98 0.59 10.55
N GLU A 132 5.26 1.71 10.53
CA GLU A 132 4.77 2.39 11.72
C GLU A 132 3.25 2.23 11.81
N ARG A 133 2.74 1.92 12.99
CA ARG A 133 1.30 1.84 13.23
C ARG A 133 0.62 3.19 13.01
N VAL A 134 -0.51 3.16 12.33
CA VAL A 134 -1.34 4.33 12.02
C VAL A 134 -2.47 4.44 13.05
N GLN A 135 -2.58 5.61 13.68
CA GLN A 135 -3.67 5.94 14.60
C GLN A 135 -4.86 6.48 13.80
N LEU A 136 -5.97 5.75 13.81
CA LEU A 136 -7.20 6.10 13.04
C LEU A 136 -8.13 7.08 13.77
N HIS A 137 -7.98 7.20 15.09
CA HIS A 137 -8.74 8.10 15.96
C HIS A 137 -7.79 8.88 16.86
N ARG A 138 -8.13 10.13 17.22
CA ARG A 138 -7.44 10.84 18.30
C ARG A 138 -7.78 10.20 19.64
#